data_AF-A0A1L9QR22-F1
#
_entry.id   AF-A0A1L9QR22-F1
#
_cell.length_a   1.000
_cell.length_b   1.000
_cell.length_c   1.000
_cell.angle_alpha   90.00
_cell.angle_beta   90.00
_cell.angle_gamma   90.00
#
_symmetry.space_group_name_H-M   'P 1'
#
loop_
_entity.id
_entity.type
_entity.pdbx_description
1 polymer ?
#
loop_
_entity_poly.entity_id
_entity_poly.type
_entity_poly.pdbx_seq_one_letter_code
_entity_poly.pdbx_strand_id
1 'polypeptide(L)' 'MPQLNLSNEQVIDLVKQLPHQQQLDLFQFLLLQQWRQWESLSRYGVEKARLVPQERGFDWDLITEEERDNFIDEILHQK' A
#
# COMPACT_ATOMS: atom_id res chain seq x y z
N MET A 1 28.82 -14.49 9.51
CA MET A 1 27.77 -13.70 10.18
C MET A 1 26.71 -14.67 10.65
N PRO A 2 26.31 -14.66 11.93
CA PRO A 2 25.18 -15.49 12.37
C PRO A 2 23.95 -15.13 11.54
N GLN A 3 23.26 -16.14 11.02
CA GLN A 3 22.08 -15.94 10.19
C GLN A 3 20.89 -15.68 11.12
N LEU A 4 20.35 -14.46 11.07
CA LEU A 4 19.19 -14.08 11.85
C LEU A 4 17.95 -14.72 11.19
N ASN A 5 17.39 -15.76 11.81
CA ASN A 5 16.17 -16.41 11.35
C ASN A 5 14.97 -15.75 12.03
N LEU A 6 14.28 -14.87 11.31
CA LEU A 6 13.05 -14.23 11.76
C LEU A 6 11.85 -14.85 11.03
N SER A 7 10.75 -15.03 11.74
CA SER A 7 9.46 -15.31 11.10
C SER A 7 8.93 -14.08 10.39
N ASN A 8 8.02 -14.26 9.43
CA ASN A 8 7.36 -13.15 8.75
C ASN A 8 6.65 -12.21 9.74
N GLU A 9 6.03 -12.75 10.78
CA GLU A 9 5.37 -11.98 11.84
C GLU A 9 6.37 -11.11 12.59
N GLN A 10 7.53 -11.66 12.96
CA GLN A 10 8.59 -10.92 13.63
C GLN A 10 9.12 -9.79 12.74
N VAL A 11 9.27 -10.02 11.43
CA VAL A 11 9.68 -8.97 10.49
C VAL A 11 8.62 -7.86 10.42
N ILE A 12 7.34 -8.21 10.34
CA ILE A 12 6.25 -7.22 10.30
C ILE A 12 6.19 -6.40 11.60
N ASP A 13 6.33 -7.04 12.74
CA ASP A 13 6.30 -6.35 14.03
C ASP A 13 7.51 -5.42 14.21
N LEU A 14 8.65 -5.72 13.61
CA LEU A 14 9.79 -4.80 13.55
C LEU A 14 9.48 -3.59 12.67
N VAL A 15 8.84 -3.78 11.51
CA VAL A 15 8.43 -2.68 10.63
C VAL A 15 7.43 -1.75 11.32
N LYS A 16 6.46 -2.30 12.06
CA LYS A 16 5.49 -1.49 12.83
C LYS A 16 6.15 -0.59 13.88
N GLN A 17 7.31 -0.99 14.41
CA GLN A 17 8.06 -0.23 15.41
C GLN A 17 8.90 0.90 14.80
N LEU A 18 9.06 0.95 13.47
CA LEU A 18 9.78 2.02 12.81
C LEU A 18 9.05 3.36 12.94
N PRO A 19 9.77 4.49 13.07
CA PRO A 19 9.20 5.82 12.88
C PRO A 19 8.49 5.94 11.52
N HIS A 20 7.42 6.72 11.46
CA HIS A 20 6.60 6.86 10.25
C HIS A 20 7.42 7.17 8.99
N GLN A 21 8.39 8.10 9.08
CA GLN A 21 9.26 8.43 7.95
C GLN A 21 10.04 7.21 7.43
N GLN A 22 10.53 6.35 8.32
CA GLN A 22 11.29 5.15 7.93
C GLN A 22 10.38 4.06 7.36
N GLN A 23 9.11 4.02 7.76
CA GLN A 23 8.12 3.15 7.13
C GLN A 23 7.84 3.59 5.70
N LEU A 24 7.77 4.90 5.44
CA LEU A 24 7.62 5.45 4.08
C LEU A 24 8.83 5.13 3.21
N ASP A 25 10.04 5.28 3.74
CA ASP A 25 11.27 4.96 3.02
C ASP A 25 11.33 3.45 2.68
N LEU A 26 10.95 2.59 3.62
CA LEU A 26 10.83 1.15 3.39
C LEU A 26 9.77 0.83 2.33
N PHE A 27 8.61 1.48 2.39
CA PHE A 27 7.55 1.30 1.42
C PHE A 27 8.00 1.70 0.01
N GLN A 28 8.67 2.86 -0.14
CA GLN A 28 9.26 3.29 -1.40
C GLN A 28 10.30 2.30 -1.91
N PHE A 29 11.18 1.81 -1.04
CA PHE A 29 12.15 0.77 -1.40
C PHE A 29 11.47 -0.50 -1.92
N LEU A 30 10.43 -0.97 -1.22
CA LEU A 30 9.68 -2.17 -1.62
C LEU A 30 8.96 -1.94 -2.96
N LEU A 31 8.35 -0.78 -3.20
CA LEU A 31 7.71 -0.46 -4.49
C LEU A 31 8.69 -0.54 -5.67
N LEU A 32 9.92 -0.06 -5.48
CA LEU A 32 10.96 -0.02 -6.52
C LEU A 32 11.60 -1.38 -6.82
N GLN A 33 11.41 -2.39 -5.96
CA GLN A 33 11.82 -3.76 -6.29
C GLN A 33 10.90 -4.30 -7.39
N GLN A 34 11.46 -4.93 -8.44
CA GLN A 34 10.65 -5.64 -9.44
C GLN A 34 10.15 -6.97 -8.86
N TRP A 35 9.03 -6.93 -8.14
CA TRP A 35 8.36 -8.16 -7.71
C TRP A 35 7.78 -8.84 -8.95
N ARG A 36 8.25 -10.05 -9.27
CA ARG A 36 7.70 -10.85 -10.38
C ARG A 36 6.19 -11.12 -10.26
N GLN A 37 5.61 -10.92 -9.08
CA GLN A 37 4.20 -11.09 -8.78
C GLN A 37 3.48 -9.74 -8.52
N TRP A 38 4.04 -8.61 -8.98
CA TRP A 38 3.42 -7.29 -8.81
C TRP A 38 1.95 -7.26 -9.28
N GLU A 39 1.58 -8.07 -10.28
CA GLU A 39 0.21 -8.16 -10.79
C GLU A 39 -0.81 -8.73 -9.79
N SER A 40 -0.38 -9.56 -8.83
CA SER A 40 -1.27 -10.06 -7.77
C SER A 40 -1.37 -9.11 -6.58
N LEU A 41 -0.29 -8.37 -6.28
CA LEU A 41 -0.25 -7.35 -5.22
C LEU A 41 -0.90 -6.03 -5.64
N SER A 42 -0.80 -5.64 -6.91
CA SER A 42 -1.49 -4.46 -7.45
C SER A 42 -3.01 -4.64 -7.43
N ARG A 43 -3.51 -5.86 -7.69
CA ARG A 43 -4.94 -6.19 -7.52
C ARG A 43 -5.39 -6.03 -6.08
N TYR A 44 -4.57 -6.40 -5.09
CA TYR A 44 -4.91 -6.16 -3.68
C TYR A 44 -5.00 -4.66 -3.34
N GLY A 45 -4.06 -3.86 -3.84
CA GLY A 45 -4.10 -2.39 -3.68
C GLY A 45 -5.31 -1.77 -4.37
N VAL A 46 -5.63 -2.21 -5.59
CA VAL A 46 -6.80 -1.78 -6.36
C VAL A 46 -8.11 -2.25 -5.70
N GLU A 47 -8.18 -3.48 -5.18
CA GLU A 47 -9.36 -3.98 -4.46
C GLU A 47 -9.60 -3.21 -3.15
N LYS A 48 -8.54 -2.86 -2.41
CA LYS A 48 -8.66 -2.00 -1.22
C LYS A 48 -9.05 -0.57 -1.59
N ALA A 49 -8.47 -0.02 -2.66
CA ALA A 49 -8.87 1.28 -3.21
C ALA A 49 -10.31 1.29 -3.75
N ARG A 50 -10.86 0.13 -4.16
CA ARG A 50 -12.26 -0.06 -4.58
C ARG A 50 -13.25 -0.18 -3.43
N LEU A 51 -12.81 -0.57 -2.23
CA LEU A 51 -13.70 -0.73 -1.07
C LEU A 51 -14.13 0.61 -0.44
N VAL A 52 -13.27 1.63 -0.47
CA VAL A 52 -13.56 2.96 0.12
C VAL A 52 -14.57 3.80 -0.71
N PRO A 53 -14.52 3.82 -2.05
CA PRO A 53 -15.49 4.52 -2.89
C PRO A 53 -16.91 3.97 -2.78
N GLN A 54 -17.09 2.64 -2.68
CA GLN A 54 -18.43 2.04 -2.57
C GLN A 54 -19.16 2.47 -1.30
N GLU A 55 -18.45 2.65 -0.19
CA GLU A 55 -19.04 3.17 1.07
C GLU A 55 -19.47 4.65 0.95
N ARG A 56 -18.94 5.38 -0.03
CA ARG A 56 -19.23 6.80 -0.30
C ARG A 56 -20.05 7.01 -1.60
N GLY A 57 -20.53 5.94 -2.24
CA GLY A 57 -21.37 6.01 -3.43
C GLY A 57 -20.63 6.28 -4.75
N PHE A 58 -19.32 6.11 -4.79
CA PHE A 58 -18.49 6.28 -5.99
C PHE A 58 -18.20 4.93 -6.67
N ASP A 59 -18.33 4.89 -8.01
CA ASP A 59 -17.99 3.73 -8.82
C ASP A 59 -16.61 3.92 -9.45
N TRP A 60 -15.62 3.19 -8.93
CA TRP A 60 -14.21 3.25 -9.32
C TRP A 60 -13.98 2.99 -10.81
N ASP A 61 -14.82 2.17 -11.43
CA ASP A 61 -14.68 1.78 -12.83
C ASP A 61 -15.30 2.82 -13.80
N LEU A 62 -16.07 3.79 -13.27
CA LEU A 62 -16.69 4.88 -14.04
C LEU A 62 -15.96 6.22 -13.91
N ILE A 63 -15.09 6.39 -12.92
CA ILE A 63 -14.31 7.61 -12.75
C ILE A 63 -13.06 7.65 -13.62
N THR A 64 -12.71 8.85 -14.04
CA THR A 64 -11.52 9.14 -14.82
C THR A 64 -10.24 8.95 -14.00
N GLU A 65 -9.11 8.82 -14.68
CA GLU A 65 -7.80 8.67 -14.04
C GLU A 65 -7.46 9.87 -13.13
N GLU A 66 -7.80 11.09 -13.55
CA GLU A 66 -7.63 12.32 -12.76
C GLU A 66 -8.47 12.32 -11.48
N GLU A 67 -9.71 11.83 -11.55
CA GLU A 67 -10.58 11.68 -10.38
C GLU A 67 -10.09 10.59 -9.42
N ARG A 68 -9.47 9.52 -9.94
CA ARG A 68 -8.82 8.50 -9.11
C ARG A 68 -7.62 9.06 -8.36
N ASP A 69 -6.78 9.83 -9.04
CA ASP A 69 -5.59 10.43 -8.42
C ASP A 69 -6.00 11.39 -7.29
N ASN A 70 -7.02 12.22 -7.51
CA ASN A 70 -7.57 13.10 -6.48
C ASN A 70 -8.16 12.32 -5.29
N PHE A 71 -8.85 11.21 -5.54
CA PHE A 71 -9.42 10.39 -4.48
C PHE A 71 -8.35 9.64 -3.67
N ILE A 72 -7.30 9.15 -4.33
CA ILE A 72 -6.13 8.55 -3.67
C ILE A 72 -5.44 9.61 -2.80
N ASP A 73 -5.28 10.83 -3.32
CA ASP A 73 -4.72 11.95 -2.57
C ASP A 73 -5.55 12.29 -1.33
N GLU A 74 -6.88 12.35 -1.45
CA GLU A 74 -7.78 12.58 -0.31
C GLU A 74 -7.69 11.47 0.74
N ILE A 75 -7.59 10.19 0.34
CA ILE A 75 -7.42 9.08 1.30
C ILE A 75 -6.07 9.18 2.01
N LEU A 76 -5.00 9.46 1.28
CA LEU A 76 -3.64 9.55 1.83
C LEU A 76 -3.49 10.75 2.77
N HIS A 77 -4.30 11.81 2.58
CA HIS A 77 -4.26 13.03 3.38
C HIS A 77 -5.33 13.12 4.48
N GLN A 78 -6.24 12.15 4.60
CA GLN A 78 -7.16 12.04 5.74
C GLN A 78 -6.41 11.51 6.98
N LYS A 79 -6.31 12.35 8.02
CA LYS A 79 -5.72 12.03 9.33
C LYS A 79 -6.64 11.16 10.19
#